data_AF-A0AAW2I9Q7-F1
#
_entry.id   AF-A0AAW2I9Q7-F1
#
_cell.length_a   1.000
_cell.length_b   1.000
_cell.length_c   1.000
_cell.angle_alpha   90.00
_cell.angle_beta   90.00
_cell.angle_gamma   90.00
#
_symmetry.space_group_name_H-M   'P 1'
#
loop_
_entity.id
_entity.type
_entity.pdbx_description
1 polymer ?
#
loop_
_entity_poly.entity_id
_entity_poly.type
_entity_poly.pdbx_seq_one_letter_code
_entity_poly.pdbx_strand_id
1 'polypeptide(L)'
;MRAILCLLLCGLQPSLQHAISDYSDNTSNVGNATAPKDPLFPEDLFTLEQRRQGAVILHIIGVIYMFVALAIVCDEFFVPSLDVIIEKLDIADDVAGATFMAAGGSAPELFTSVIGVFVSFDDVGIGTIVGSAVFNILFVIGMCALFSKTVLTLTWWPLFRDCTFYSTSLITLIVFFRDNFIEWYEALIMLSFYLLYVSFMKWNQPVERFVKKHLYKNKVTRVRSTDQLMPSVS
;
A
#
# COMPACT_ATOMS: atom_id res chain seq x y z
N MET A 1 1.10 10.70 -1.38
CA MET A 1 1.66 10.69 -2.76
C MET A 1 1.00 9.68 -3.71
N ARG A 2 0.30 8.64 -3.21
CA ARG A 2 -0.29 7.57 -4.03
C ARG A 2 -1.76 7.68 -4.39
N ALA A 3 -2.62 7.99 -3.41
CA ALA A 3 -4.00 8.41 -3.67
C ALA A 3 -4.06 9.54 -4.72
N ILE A 4 -2.99 10.33 -4.77
CA ILE A 4 -2.75 11.48 -5.65
C ILE A 4 -2.45 11.07 -7.08
N LEU A 5 -1.57 10.08 -7.31
CA LEU A 5 -1.26 9.60 -8.65
C LEU A 5 -2.43 8.79 -9.22
N CYS A 6 -3.17 8.09 -8.35
CA CYS A 6 -4.38 7.37 -8.73
C CYS A 6 -5.54 8.33 -9.05
N LEU A 7 -5.71 9.43 -8.29
CA LEU A 7 -6.64 10.53 -8.62
C LEU A 7 -6.20 11.33 -9.86
N LEU A 8 -4.90 11.49 -10.13
CA LEU A 8 -4.41 12.08 -11.38
C LEU A 8 -4.65 11.18 -12.58
N LEU A 9 -4.45 9.86 -12.45
CA LEU A 9 -4.72 8.90 -13.51
C LEU A 9 -6.23 8.73 -13.74
N CYS A 10 -7.05 8.76 -12.69
CA CYS A 10 -8.51 8.69 -12.78
C CYS A 10 -9.13 10.03 -13.25
N GLY A 11 -8.56 11.16 -12.84
CA GLY A 11 -8.95 12.51 -13.25
C GLY A 11 -8.47 12.92 -14.66
N LEU A 12 -7.42 12.27 -15.20
CA LEU A 12 -7.06 12.35 -16.64
C LEU A 12 -7.81 11.33 -17.52
N GLN A 13 -8.53 10.38 -16.93
CA GLN A 13 -9.24 9.33 -17.65
C GLN A 13 -10.64 9.67 -18.23
N PRO A 14 -11.24 10.88 -18.17
CA PRO A 14 -12.54 11.06 -18.82
C PRO A 14 -12.47 10.86 -20.35
N SER A 15 -11.32 11.13 -20.97
CA SER A 15 -11.11 10.94 -22.41
C SER A 15 -10.79 9.49 -22.80
N LEU A 16 -10.11 8.71 -21.95
CA LEU A 16 -9.77 7.32 -22.24
C LEU A 16 -10.93 6.36 -21.91
N GLN A 17 -11.74 6.65 -20.87
CA GLN A 17 -12.94 5.87 -20.57
C GLN A 17 -14.01 6.03 -21.67
N HIS A 18 -14.18 7.24 -22.22
CA HIS A 18 -15.03 7.46 -23.40
C HIS A 18 -14.49 6.75 -24.64
N ALA A 19 -13.18 6.78 -24.90
CA ALA A 19 -12.58 6.09 -26.05
C ALA A 19 -12.66 4.56 -25.96
N ILE A 20 -12.58 3.99 -24.75
CA ILE A 20 -12.76 2.55 -24.51
C ILE A 20 -14.24 2.16 -24.56
N SER A 21 -15.15 3.02 -24.07
CA SER A 21 -16.60 2.83 -24.20
C SER A 21 -17.06 2.90 -25.67
N ASP A 22 -16.58 3.88 -26.45
CA ASP A 22 -16.86 4.00 -27.89
C ASP A 22 -16.27 2.81 -28.70
N TYR A 23 -15.13 2.26 -28.28
CA TYR A 23 -14.55 1.06 -28.92
C TYR A 23 -15.33 -0.22 -28.59
N SER A 24 -15.85 -0.34 -27.37
CA SER A 24 -16.67 -1.49 -26.96
C SER A 24 -18.06 -1.47 -27.60
N ASP A 25 -18.66 -0.28 -27.78
CA ASP A 25 -19.97 -0.12 -28.42
C ASP A 25 -19.93 -0.47 -29.93
N ASN A 26 -18.84 -0.09 -30.62
CA ASN A 26 -18.64 -0.48 -32.03
C ASN A 26 -18.42 -1.99 -32.26
N THR A 27 -18.03 -2.73 -31.23
CA THR A 27 -17.82 -4.19 -31.31
C THR A 27 -19.07 -4.98 -30.91
N SER A 28 -20.05 -4.32 -30.27
CA SER A 28 -21.27 -4.95 -29.72
C SER A 28 -22.44 -5.02 -30.72
N ASN A 29 -22.27 -4.53 -31.96
CA ASN A 29 -23.25 -4.72 -33.04
C ASN A 29 -23.34 -6.17 -33.57
N VAL A 30 -22.64 -7.13 -32.94
CA VAL A 30 -22.76 -8.55 -33.25
C VAL A 30 -22.94 -9.34 -31.94
N GLY A 31 -24.19 -9.46 -31.49
CA GLY A 31 -24.63 -10.63 -30.71
C GLY A 31 -25.03 -10.38 -29.26
N ASN A 32 -26.35 -10.43 -29.04
CA ASN A 32 -27.10 -10.76 -27.83
C ASN A 32 -27.20 -9.73 -26.69
N ALA A 33 -28.47 -9.39 -26.42
CA ALA A 33 -28.94 -8.57 -25.33
C ALA A 33 -28.66 -9.21 -23.96
N THR A 34 -27.74 -8.61 -23.23
CA THR A 34 -27.74 -8.55 -21.77
C THR A 34 -27.60 -7.08 -21.40
N ALA A 35 -28.56 -6.55 -20.66
CA ALA A 35 -28.63 -5.14 -20.30
C ALA A 35 -27.27 -4.67 -19.72
N PRO A 36 -26.70 -3.56 -20.23
CA PRO A 36 -25.46 -3.01 -19.70
C PRO A 36 -25.72 -2.56 -18.26
N LYS A 37 -24.96 -3.10 -17.31
CA LYS A 37 -24.93 -2.55 -15.95
C LYS A 37 -24.06 -1.31 -16.02
N ASP A 38 -24.68 -0.17 -16.25
CA ASP A 38 -23.97 1.10 -16.28
C ASP A 38 -23.36 1.37 -14.90
N PRO A 39 -22.04 1.60 -14.80
CA PRO A 39 -21.41 1.99 -13.55
C PRO A 39 -22.09 3.27 -13.03
N LEU A 40 -22.64 3.22 -11.82
CA LEU A 40 -23.35 4.33 -11.19
C LEU A 40 -22.35 5.38 -10.66
N PHE A 41 -21.56 5.96 -11.55
CA PHE A 41 -20.76 7.14 -11.23
C PHE A 41 -21.71 8.36 -11.15
N PRO A 42 -21.52 9.26 -10.17
CA PRO A 42 -22.32 10.48 -10.10
C PRO A 42 -22.17 11.28 -11.40
N GLU A 43 -23.29 11.83 -11.89
CA GLU A 43 -23.28 12.63 -13.12
C GLU A 43 -22.27 13.78 -13.01
N ASP A 44 -21.41 13.90 -14.03
CA ASP A 44 -20.42 14.97 -14.11
C ASP A 44 -21.11 16.33 -13.97
N LEU A 45 -20.64 17.16 -13.02
CA LEU A 45 -21.21 18.49 -12.73
C LEU A 45 -21.14 19.46 -13.94
N PHE A 46 -20.42 19.09 -15.00
CA PHE A 46 -20.19 19.87 -16.22
C PHE A 46 -20.43 19.04 -17.47
N THR A 47 -21.33 19.51 -18.34
CA THR A 47 -21.59 18.90 -19.66
C THR A 47 -20.41 19.09 -20.63
N LEU A 48 -20.26 18.19 -21.61
CA LEU A 48 -19.17 18.18 -22.61
C LEU A 48 -19.01 19.53 -23.34
N GLU A 49 -20.12 20.21 -23.64
CA GLU A 49 -20.17 21.55 -24.22
C GLU A 49 -19.49 22.63 -23.34
N GLN A 50 -19.65 22.57 -22.01
CA GLN A 50 -19.02 23.51 -21.07
C GLN A 50 -17.52 23.25 -20.90
N ARG A 51 -17.08 21.97 -20.92
CA ARG A 51 -15.65 21.63 -20.95
C ARG A 51 -14.96 22.20 -22.20
N ARG A 52 -15.59 22.09 -23.38
CA ARG A 52 -15.05 22.60 -24.65
C ARG A 52 -14.94 24.13 -24.73
N GLN A 53 -15.69 24.87 -23.91
CA GLN A 53 -15.65 26.34 -23.82
C GLN A 53 -14.67 26.89 -22.76
N GLY A 54 -13.85 26.04 -22.13
CA GLY A 54 -12.78 26.47 -21.21
C GLY A 54 -12.92 25.96 -19.77
N ALA A 55 -14.00 25.26 -19.42
CA ALA A 55 -14.17 24.68 -18.07
C ALA A 55 -13.17 23.56 -17.75
N VAL A 56 -12.45 23.03 -18.75
CA VAL A 56 -11.32 22.10 -18.53
C VAL A 56 -10.23 22.76 -17.68
N ILE A 57 -9.95 24.05 -17.86
CA ILE A 57 -8.90 24.75 -17.09
C ILE A 57 -9.29 24.86 -15.62
N LEU A 58 -10.55 25.21 -15.34
CA LEU A 58 -11.08 25.27 -13.97
C LEU A 58 -11.05 23.89 -13.30
N HIS A 59 -11.40 22.84 -14.04
CA HIS A 59 -11.37 21.47 -13.53
C HIS A 59 -9.94 21.01 -13.22
N ILE A 60 -8.95 21.34 -14.05
CA ILE A 60 -7.54 21.06 -13.79
C ILE A 60 -7.06 21.80 -12.54
N ILE A 61 -7.40 23.08 -12.40
CA ILE A 61 -7.06 23.88 -11.22
C ILE A 61 -7.69 23.28 -9.95
N GLY A 62 -8.96 22.87 -10.02
CA GLY A 62 -9.66 22.23 -8.89
C GLY A 62 -8.99 20.93 -8.44
N VAL A 63 -8.60 20.08 -9.38
CA VAL A 63 -7.89 18.82 -9.08
C VAL A 63 -6.51 19.09 -8.48
N ILE A 64 -5.75 20.04 -9.02
CA ILE A 64 -4.44 20.43 -8.47
C ILE A 64 -4.59 21.02 -7.06
N TYR A 65 -5.59 21.87 -6.84
CA TYR A 65 -5.86 22.46 -5.53
C TYR A 65 -6.21 21.39 -4.49
N MET A 66 -7.12 20.47 -4.83
CA MET A 66 -7.47 19.34 -3.95
C MET A 66 -6.28 18.43 -3.67
N PHE A 67 -5.42 18.22 -4.67
CA PHE A 67 -4.18 17.47 -4.50
C PHE A 67 -3.24 18.15 -3.48
N VAL A 68 -2.92 19.43 -3.68
CA VAL A 68 -2.03 20.16 -2.79
C VAL A 68 -2.61 20.23 -1.38
N ALA A 69 -3.91 20.47 -1.23
CA ALA A 69 -4.59 20.50 0.06
C ALA A 69 -4.45 19.16 0.80
N LEU A 70 -4.72 18.03 0.14
CA LEU A 70 -4.56 16.69 0.74
C LEU A 70 -3.11 16.37 1.07
N ALA A 71 -2.16 16.81 0.24
CA ALA A 71 -0.73 16.62 0.51
C ALA A 71 -0.31 17.35 1.79
N ILE A 72 -0.72 18.62 1.94
CA ILE A 72 -0.44 19.43 3.13
C ILE A 72 -1.10 18.84 4.37
N VAL A 73 -2.36 18.41 4.28
CA VAL A 73 -3.06 17.79 5.42
C VAL A 73 -2.37 16.49 5.86
N CYS A 74 -1.91 15.67 4.92
CA CYS A 74 -1.18 14.45 5.24
C CYS A 74 0.19 14.73 5.90
N ASP A 75 0.93 15.72 5.42
CA ASP A 75 2.28 16.00 5.91
C ASP A 75 2.27 16.79 7.23
N GLU A 76 1.44 17.84 7.32
CA GLU A 76 1.45 18.76 8.46
C GLU A 76 0.54 18.31 9.62
N PHE A 77 -0.52 17.53 9.35
CA PHE A 77 -1.48 17.15 10.38
C PHE A 77 -1.51 15.65 10.63
N PHE A 78 -1.53 14.83 9.58
CA PHE A 78 -1.71 13.39 9.73
C PHE A 78 -0.47 12.70 10.32
N VAL A 79 0.73 12.94 9.77
CA VAL A 79 1.97 12.34 10.28
C VAL A 79 2.25 12.74 11.74
N PRO A 80 2.20 14.04 12.13
CA PRO A 80 2.44 14.42 13.52
C PRO A 80 1.40 13.87 14.50
N SER A 81 0.15 13.72 14.06
CA SER A 81 -0.90 13.09 14.90
C SER A 81 -0.58 11.63 15.19
N LEU A 82 -0.05 10.89 14.21
CA LEU A 82 0.40 9.51 14.43
C LEU A 82 1.59 9.48 15.39
N ASP A 83 2.56 10.38 15.25
CA ASP A 83 3.74 10.44 16.11
C ASP A 83 3.36 10.65 17.59
N VAL A 84 2.41 11.56 17.86
CA VAL A 84 1.89 11.78 19.22
C VAL A 84 1.21 10.52 19.76
N ILE A 85 0.44 9.80 18.93
CA ILE A 85 -0.22 8.56 19.35
C ILE A 85 0.83 7.49 19.69
N ILE A 86 1.86 7.34 18.87
CA ILE A 86 2.97 6.40 19.06
C ILE A 86 3.71 6.71 20.37
N GLU A 87 4.02 7.98 20.62
CA GLU A 87 4.69 8.44 21.84
C GLU A 87 3.83 8.16 23.09
N LYS A 88 2.52 8.37 23.02
CA LYS A 88 1.60 8.09 24.15
C LYS A 88 1.41 6.60 24.43
N LEU A 89 1.55 5.75 23.41
CA LEU A 89 1.40 4.30 23.52
C LEU A 89 2.72 3.57 23.84
N ASP A 90 3.85 4.28 23.91
CA ASP A 90 5.20 3.72 24.16
C ASP A 90 5.53 2.54 23.23
N ILE A 91 5.21 2.72 21.94
CA ILE A 91 5.44 1.70 20.91
C ILE A 91 6.81 1.93 20.28
N ALA A 92 7.56 0.85 20.07
CA ALA A 92 8.85 0.92 19.39
C ALA A 92 8.71 1.43 17.94
N ASP A 93 9.63 2.27 17.49
CA ASP A 93 9.58 2.95 16.19
C ASP A 93 9.45 1.99 15.00
N ASP A 94 10.07 0.81 15.08
CA ASP A 94 10.00 -0.25 14.07
C ASP A 94 8.61 -0.91 13.99
N VAL A 95 7.88 -0.94 15.12
CA VAL A 95 6.49 -1.41 15.18
C VAL A 95 5.54 -0.32 14.72
N ALA A 96 5.79 0.92 15.15
CA ALA A 96 5.00 2.08 14.80
C ALA A 96 5.01 2.38 13.29
N GLY A 97 6.19 2.31 12.66
CA GLY A 97 6.34 2.47 11.21
C GLY A 97 5.62 1.40 10.40
N ALA A 98 5.75 0.12 10.80
CA ALA A 98 5.13 -1.00 10.09
C ALA A 98 3.61 -1.11 10.29
N THR A 99 3.02 -0.47 11.31
CA THR A 99 1.58 -0.50 11.56
C THR A 99 0.90 0.85 11.34
N PHE A 100 1.08 1.80 12.25
CA PHE A 100 0.32 3.05 12.27
C PHE A 100 0.63 3.93 11.06
N MET A 101 1.91 4.12 10.73
CA MET A 101 2.30 4.90 9.56
C MET A 101 1.88 4.24 8.25
N ALA A 102 2.10 2.92 8.13
CA ALA A 102 1.72 2.15 6.94
C ALA A 102 0.20 2.07 6.73
N ALA A 103 -0.57 1.78 7.78
CA ALA A 103 -2.03 1.75 7.76
C ALA A 103 -2.61 3.13 7.45
N GLY A 104 -2.03 4.17 8.05
CA GLY A 104 -2.43 5.55 7.83
C GLY A 104 -2.30 6.01 6.39
N GLY A 105 -1.16 5.72 5.76
CA GLY A 105 -0.93 6.04 4.34
C GLY A 105 -1.84 5.27 3.37
N SER A 106 -2.26 4.06 3.75
CA SER A 106 -3.05 3.16 2.90
C SER A 106 -4.57 3.25 3.12
N ALA A 107 -5.01 3.85 4.23
CA ALA A 107 -6.43 3.98 4.56
C ALA A 107 -7.28 4.69 3.49
N PRO A 108 -6.81 5.81 2.86
CA PRO A 108 -7.54 6.43 1.77
C PRO A 108 -7.69 5.52 0.55
N GLU A 109 -6.64 4.77 0.21
CA GLU A 109 -6.64 3.84 -0.93
C GLU A 109 -7.59 2.65 -0.68
N LEU A 110 -7.63 2.15 0.56
CA LEU A 110 -8.59 1.14 0.98
C LEU A 110 -10.02 1.66 0.83
N PHE A 111 -10.30 2.88 1.30
CA PHE A 111 -11.65 3.46 1.23
C PHE A 111 -12.13 3.65 -0.22
N THR A 112 -11.27 4.18 -1.10
CA THR A 112 -11.63 4.34 -2.51
C THR A 112 -11.81 2.99 -3.21
N SER A 113 -11.01 1.98 -2.85
CA SER A 113 -11.13 0.63 -3.41
C SER A 113 -12.42 -0.06 -2.96
N VAL A 114 -12.80 0.07 -1.69
CA VAL A 114 -14.05 -0.47 -1.16
C VAL A 114 -15.25 0.15 -1.87
N ILE A 115 -15.29 1.48 -2.00
CA ILE A 115 -16.36 2.18 -2.73
C ILE A 115 -16.38 1.73 -4.20
N GLY A 116 -15.22 1.65 -4.85
CA GLY A 116 -15.10 1.22 -6.24
C GLY A 116 -15.63 -0.21 -6.46
N VAL A 117 -15.36 -1.14 -5.54
CA VAL A 117 -15.89 -2.52 -5.63
C VAL A 117 -17.41 -2.54 -5.49
N PHE A 118 -18.00 -1.72 -4.62
CA PHE A 118 -19.45 -1.63 -4.47
C PHE A 118 -20.16 -1.01 -5.68
N VAL A 119 -19.47 -0.15 -6.45
CA VAL A 119 -20.04 0.52 -7.63
C VAL A 119 -19.82 -0.29 -8.91
N SER A 120 -18.67 -0.95 -9.06
CA SER A 120 -18.23 -1.49 -10.36
C SER A 120 -18.60 -2.95 -10.62
N PHE A 121 -19.16 -3.70 -9.65
CA PHE A 121 -19.64 -5.09 -9.78
C PHE A 121 -18.77 -6.10 -10.58
N ASP A 122 -17.49 -5.82 -10.79
CA ASP A 122 -16.60 -6.56 -11.68
C ASP A 122 -15.32 -7.03 -10.96
N ASP A 123 -14.84 -8.21 -11.33
CA ASP A 123 -13.61 -8.84 -10.83
C ASP A 123 -12.33 -8.04 -11.12
N VAL A 124 -12.43 -6.98 -11.94
CA VAL A 124 -11.35 -6.02 -12.24
C VAL A 124 -10.80 -5.35 -10.98
N GLY A 125 -11.63 -5.17 -9.93
CA GLY A 125 -11.24 -4.46 -8.72
C GLY A 125 -10.05 -5.09 -7.98
N ILE A 126 -9.95 -6.42 -7.97
CA ILE A 126 -8.91 -7.14 -7.20
C ILE A 126 -7.54 -6.98 -7.83
N GLY A 127 -7.46 -7.07 -9.16
CA GLY A 127 -6.22 -6.82 -9.90
C GLY A 127 -5.67 -5.41 -9.69
N THR A 128 -6.56 -4.43 -9.59
CA THR A 128 -6.18 -3.03 -9.28
C THR A 128 -5.63 -2.89 -7.85
N ILE A 129 -6.24 -3.55 -6.87
CA ILE A 129 -5.79 -3.50 -5.46
C ILE A 129 -4.41 -4.15 -5.29
N VAL A 130 -4.20 -5.34 -5.89
CA VAL A 130 -2.91 -6.04 -5.80
C VAL A 130 -1.84 -5.28 -6.59
N GLY A 131 -2.17 -4.81 -7.79
CA GLY A 131 -1.28 -4.02 -8.63
C GLY A 131 -0.82 -2.72 -7.95
N SER A 132 -1.74 -2.00 -7.31
CA SER A 132 -1.42 -0.77 -6.58
C SER A 132 -0.53 -1.04 -5.36
N ALA A 133 -0.76 -2.14 -4.63
CA ALA A 133 0.07 -2.55 -3.50
C ALA A 133 1.52 -2.93 -3.92
N VAL A 134 1.67 -3.66 -5.02
CA VAL A 134 3.01 -4.04 -5.54
C VAL A 134 3.73 -2.82 -6.10
N PHE A 135 3.05 -1.99 -6.92
CA PHE A 135 3.57 -0.70 -7.34
C PHE A 135 3.95 0.17 -6.13
N ASN A 136 3.19 0.04 -5.04
CA ASN A 136 3.41 0.81 -3.85
C ASN A 136 4.77 0.50 -3.21
N ILE A 137 5.04 -0.77 -3.01
CA ILE A 137 6.29 -1.18 -2.36
C ILE A 137 7.48 -0.88 -3.29
N LEU A 138 7.37 -1.20 -4.58
CA LEU A 138 8.48 -1.03 -5.52
C LEU A 138 8.81 0.45 -5.79
N PHE A 139 7.80 1.27 -6.10
CA PHE A 139 8.03 2.65 -6.50
C PHE A 139 8.45 3.54 -5.33
N VAL A 140 7.80 3.44 -4.16
CA VAL A 140 8.16 4.32 -3.02
C VAL A 140 9.49 3.93 -2.43
N ILE A 141 9.74 2.63 -2.20
CA ILE A 141 11.04 2.21 -1.67
C ILE A 141 12.16 2.55 -2.67
N GLY A 142 11.93 2.33 -3.97
CA GLY A 142 12.88 2.70 -5.02
C GLY A 142 13.19 4.19 -5.05
N MET A 143 12.17 5.05 -5.00
CA MET A 143 12.35 6.50 -4.97
C MET A 143 13.00 6.97 -3.66
N CYS A 144 12.60 6.44 -2.50
CA CYS A 144 13.25 6.73 -1.23
C CYS A 144 14.73 6.35 -1.25
N ALA A 145 15.09 5.21 -1.86
CA ALA A 145 16.48 4.78 -2.00
C ALA A 145 17.29 5.70 -2.94
N LEU A 146 16.69 6.17 -4.04
CA LEU A 146 17.36 7.05 -5.01
C LEU A 146 17.55 8.47 -4.49
N PHE A 147 16.57 9.02 -3.77
CA PHE A 147 16.61 10.39 -3.25
C PHE A 147 17.26 10.50 -1.87
N SER A 148 17.52 9.38 -1.18
CA SER A 148 18.22 9.41 0.09
C SER A 148 19.70 9.77 -0.11
N LYS A 149 20.13 10.84 0.56
CA LYS A 149 21.53 11.26 0.61
C LYS A 149 22.31 10.62 1.76
N THR A 150 21.66 9.81 2.59
CA THR A 150 22.21 9.20 3.80
C THR A 150 22.12 7.67 3.73
N VAL A 151 23.02 6.99 4.45
CA VAL A 151 22.97 5.53 4.60
C VAL A 151 21.76 5.13 5.44
N LEU A 152 20.79 4.45 4.84
CA LEU A 152 19.66 3.88 5.59
C LEU A 152 20.12 2.60 6.29
N THR A 153 20.25 2.67 7.61
CA THR A 153 20.56 1.49 8.42
C THR A 153 19.25 0.77 8.76
N LEU A 154 18.85 -0.20 7.94
CA LEU A 154 17.69 -1.04 8.23
C LEU A 154 18.06 -2.18 9.19
N THR A 155 17.27 -2.34 10.24
CA THR A 155 17.35 -3.51 11.11
C THR A 155 16.90 -4.74 10.34
N TRP A 156 17.76 -5.76 10.25
CA TRP A 156 17.47 -6.97 9.47
C TRP A 156 16.27 -7.75 10.03
N TRP A 157 16.01 -7.65 11.33
CA TRP A 157 14.98 -8.42 12.02
C TRP A 157 13.53 -8.02 11.64
N PRO A 158 13.10 -6.75 11.79
CA PRO A 158 11.79 -6.30 11.30
C PRO A 158 11.62 -6.46 9.79
N LEU A 159 12.68 -6.18 9.01
CA LEU A 159 12.63 -6.32 7.54
C LEU A 159 12.33 -7.76 7.13
N PHE A 160 13.06 -8.74 7.67
CA PHE A 160 12.83 -10.15 7.35
C PHE A 160 11.44 -10.62 7.76
N ARG A 161 10.97 -10.19 8.94
CA ARG A 161 9.61 -10.45 9.45
C ARG A 161 8.56 -9.94 8.45
N ASP A 162 8.62 -8.66 8.11
CA ASP A 162 7.60 -8.00 7.28
C ASP A 162 7.60 -8.55 5.85
N CYS A 163 8.78 -8.82 5.27
CA CYS A 163 8.90 -9.50 3.98
C CYS A 163 8.31 -10.92 4.01
N THR A 164 8.55 -11.70 5.07
CA THR A 164 8.04 -13.08 5.17
C THR A 164 6.52 -13.11 5.28
N PHE A 165 5.93 -12.26 6.13
CA PHE A 165 4.48 -12.15 6.24
C PHE A 165 3.86 -11.65 4.94
N TYR A 166 4.45 -10.64 4.30
CA TYR A 166 3.97 -10.12 3.03
C TYR A 166 4.01 -11.18 1.91
N SER A 167 5.13 -11.90 1.76
CA SER A 167 5.25 -12.99 0.78
C SER A 167 4.25 -14.11 1.04
N THR A 168 4.05 -14.50 2.31
CA THR A 168 3.07 -15.53 2.67
C THR A 168 1.65 -15.10 2.30
N SER A 169 1.26 -13.87 2.65
CA SER A 169 -0.06 -13.31 2.30
C SER A 169 -0.29 -13.24 0.79
N LEU A 170 0.73 -12.85 0.01
CA LEU A 170 0.64 -12.80 -1.44
C LEU A 170 0.52 -14.19 -2.07
N ILE A 171 1.28 -15.17 -1.56
CA ILE A 171 1.19 -16.56 -2.02
C ILE A 171 -0.19 -17.13 -1.74
N THR A 172 -0.72 -16.95 -0.53
CA THR A 172 -2.09 -17.38 -0.17
C THR A 172 -3.12 -16.76 -1.09
N LEU A 173 -3.01 -15.46 -1.39
CA LEU A 173 -3.89 -14.78 -2.34
C LEU A 173 -3.83 -15.39 -3.74
N ILE A 174 -2.62 -15.66 -4.25
CA ILE A 174 -2.43 -16.28 -5.57
C ILE A 174 -3.05 -17.69 -5.62
N VAL A 175 -2.97 -18.44 -4.51
CA VAL A 175 -3.58 -19.78 -4.42
C VAL A 175 -5.09 -19.70 -4.51
N PHE A 176 -5.75 -18.78 -3.79
CA PHE A 176 -7.21 -18.59 -3.88
C PHE A 176 -7.65 -18.10 -5.27
N PHE A 177 -6.83 -17.27 -5.92
CA PHE A 177 -7.15 -16.80 -7.26
C PHE A 177 -7.09 -17.88 -8.34
N ARG A 178 -6.49 -19.05 -8.05
CA ARG A 178 -6.40 -20.16 -9.02
C ARG A 178 -7.76 -20.67 -9.45
N ASP A 179 -8.74 -20.65 -8.54
CA ASP A 179 -10.07 -21.20 -8.77
C ASP A 179 -11.03 -20.16 -9.38
N ASN A 180 -10.56 -18.92 -9.64
CA ASN A 180 -11.29 -17.80 -10.24
C ASN A 180 -12.59 -17.36 -9.52
N PHE A 181 -12.92 -17.98 -8.38
CA PHE A 181 -14.04 -17.61 -7.53
C PHE A 181 -13.51 -17.37 -6.12
N ILE A 182 -13.85 -16.23 -5.52
CA ILE A 182 -13.45 -15.91 -4.16
C ILE A 182 -14.64 -16.15 -3.23
N GLU A 183 -14.53 -17.17 -2.40
CA GLU A 183 -15.56 -17.48 -1.41
C GLU A 183 -15.38 -16.63 -0.15
N TRP A 184 -16.48 -16.36 0.56
CA TRP A 184 -16.47 -15.48 1.74
C TRP A 184 -15.51 -15.98 2.85
N TYR A 185 -15.30 -17.29 2.95
CA TYR A 185 -14.37 -17.87 3.91
C TYR A 185 -12.90 -17.64 3.51
N GLU A 186 -12.57 -17.55 2.22
CA GLU A 186 -11.21 -17.21 1.76
C GLU A 186 -10.86 -15.77 2.10
N ALA A 187 -11.83 -14.86 1.90
CA ALA A 187 -11.72 -13.48 2.37
C ALA A 187 -11.55 -13.39 3.89
N LEU A 188 -12.28 -14.22 4.66
CA LEU A 188 -12.14 -14.30 6.11
C LEU A 188 -10.77 -14.85 6.53
N ILE A 189 -10.21 -15.81 5.80
CA ILE A 189 -8.85 -16.34 6.04
C ILE A 189 -7.82 -15.24 5.80
N MET A 190 -7.94 -14.48 4.71
CA MET A 190 -7.05 -13.34 4.41
C MET A 190 -7.13 -12.26 5.49
N LEU A 191 -8.34 -11.93 5.96
CA LEU A 191 -8.53 -11.00 7.07
C LEU A 191 -7.90 -11.55 8.37
N SER A 192 -8.04 -12.85 8.63
CA SER A 192 -7.46 -13.50 9.81
C SER A 192 -5.93 -13.48 9.77
N PHE A 193 -5.31 -13.68 8.60
CA PHE A 193 -3.86 -13.52 8.41
C PHE A 193 -3.38 -12.11 8.76
N TYR A 194 -4.12 -11.08 8.34
CA TYR A 194 -3.83 -9.70 8.72
C TYR A 194 -3.96 -9.47 10.23
N LEU A 195 -5.03 -9.95 10.86
CA LEU A 195 -5.22 -9.85 12.32
C LEU A 195 -4.13 -10.60 13.10
N LEU A 196 -3.70 -11.75 12.60
CA LEU A 196 -2.60 -12.52 13.16
C LEU A 196 -1.28 -11.74 13.09
N TYR A 197 -1.00 -11.08 11.95
CA TYR A 197 0.17 -10.22 11.80
C TYR A 197 0.17 -9.06 12.81
N VAL A 198 -0.94 -8.33 12.92
CA VAL A 198 -1.09 -7.22 13.88
C VAL A 198 -0.95 -7.72 15.33
N SER A 199 -1.55 -8.87 15.65
CA SER A 199 -1.45 -9.49 16.97
C SER A 199 -0.02 -9.94 17.29
N PHE A 200 0.68 -10.50 16.31
CA PHE A 200 2.10 -10.88 16.44
C PHE A 200 2.98 -9.65 16.71
N MET A 201 2.70 -8.51 16.06
CA MET A 201 3.42 -7.26 16.32
C MET A 201 3.25 -6.73 17.74
N LYS A 202 2.10 -6.97 18.39
CA LYS A 202 1.92 -6.64 19.80
C LYS A 202 2.90 -7.40 20.71
N TRP A 203 3.30 -8.61 20.34
CA TRP A 203 4.33 -9.40 21.02
C TRP A 203 5.73 -9.23 20.40
N ASN A 204 5.98 -8.19 19.60
CA ASN A 204 7.28 -8.02 18.95
C ASN A 204 8.44 -7.91 19.96
N GLN A 205 8.27 -7.19 21.07
CA GLN A 205 9.30 -7.00 22.10
C GLN A 205 9.86 -8.31 22.71
N PRO A 206 9.04 -9.26 23.20
CA PRO A 206 9.54 -10.55 23.69
C PRO A 206 10.11 -11.45 22.58
N VAL A 207 9.55 -11.39 21.38
CA VAL A 207 10.02 -12.17 20.21
C VAL A 207 11.40 -11.69 19.77
N GLU A 208 11.62 -10.38 19.69
CA GLU A 208 12.92 -9.79 19.36
C GLU A 208 13.99 -10.17 20.38
N ARG A 209 13.65 -10.13 21.68
CA ARG A 209 14.56 -10.58 22.76
C ARG A 209 14.88 -12.07 22.65
N PHE A 210 13.89 -12.91 22.36
CA PHE A 210 14.08 -14.35 22.19
C PHE A 210 14.98 -14.66 20.98
N VAL A 211 14.78 -13.96 19.87
CA VAL A 211 15.53 -14.24 18.64
C VAL A 211 16.92 -13.63 18.67
N LYS A 212 17.09 -12.43 19.22
CA LYS A 212 18.43 -11.90 19.51
C LYS A 212 19.19 -12.83 20.46
N LYS A 213 18.54 -13.42 21.47
CA LYS A 213 19.15 -14.42 22.35
C LYS A 213 19.57 -15.69 21.60
N HIS A 214 18.80 -16.16 20.62
CA HIS A 214 19.13 -17.34 19.82
C HIS A 214 20.23 -17.06 18.76
N LEU A 215 20.19 -15.90 18.11
CA LEU A 215 21.16 -15.47 17.09
C LEU A 215 22.51 -15.05 17.69
N TYR A 216 22.53 -14.32 18.82
CA TYR A 216 23.77 -13.97 19.50
C TYR A 216 24.42 -15.15 20.20
N LYS A 217 23.67 -16.19 20.58
CA LYS A 217 24.25 -17.44 21.08
C LYS A 217 25.22 -18.07 20.05
N ASN A 218 24.99 -17.87 18.76
CA ASN A 218 25.84 -18.39 17.69
C ASN A 218 26.98 -17.45 17.25
N LYS A 219 26.97 -16.15 17.61
CA LYS A 219 28.10 -15.24 17.29
C LYS A 219 29.19 -15.16 18.37
N VAL A 220 28.94 -15.59 19.61
CA VAL A 220 29.90 -15.47 20.74
C VAL A 220 30.93 -16.62 20.80
N THR A 221 31.27 -17.27 19.67
CA THR A 221 32.34 -18.31 19.64
C THR A 221 33.55 -17.94 18.76
N ARG A 222 33.59 -16.75 18.12
CA ARG A 222 34.79 -16.33 17.38
C ARG A 222 35.05 -14.83 17.47
N VAL A 223 35.63 -14.37 18.59
CA VAL A 223 36.79 -13.44 18.65
C VAL A 223 37.28 -13.43 20.10
N ARG A 224 38.07 -14.43 20.52
CA ARG A 224 39.01 -14.31 21.67
C ARG A 224 40.00 -15.48 21.69
N SER A 225 41.03 -15.48 20.86
CA SER A 225 42.15 -16.45 20.99
C SER A 225 43.50 -15.99 20.42
N THR A 226 43.76 -14.69 20.25
CA THR A 226 45.10 -14.25 19.78
C THR A 226 45.76 -13.15 20.62
N ASP A 227 45.22 -12.79 21.79
CA ASP A 227 45.85 -11.81 22.70
C ASP A 227 46.54 -12.47 23.92
N GLN A 228 46.91 -13.74 23.81
CA GLN A 228 47.79 -14.39 24.80
C GLN A 228 48.89 -15.13 24.07
N LEU A 229 49.99 -14.43 23.77
CA LEU A 229 51.36 -14.94 23.74
C LEU A 229 52.27 -13.84 23.18
N MET A 230 52.85 -13.00 24.04
CA MET A 230 54.31 -12.79 24.11
C MET A 230 54.67 -12.33 25.53
N PRO A 231 55.69 -12.95 26.17
CA PRO A 231 56.10 -12.67 27.54
C PRO A 231 56.93 -11.38 27.62
N SER A 232 56.91 -10.76 28.79
CA SER A 232 57.88 -9.73 29.17
C SER A 232 59.29 -10.30 29.08
N VAL A 233 60.16 -9.65 28.33
CA VAL A 233 61.61 -9.87 28.44
C VAL A 233 62.25 -8.55 28.84
N SER A 234 63.08 -8.67 29.88
CA SER A 234 63.86 -7.66 30.58
C SER A 234 64.93 -7.03 29.70
#